data_AF-A0A938BNK3-F1
#
_entry.id   AF-A0A938BNK3-F1
#
_cell.length_a   1.000
_cell.length_b   1.000
_cell.length_c   1.000
_cell.angle_alpha   90.00
_cell.angle_beta   90.00
_cell.angle_gamma   90.00
#
_symmetry.space_group_name_H-M   'P 1'
#
loop_
_entity.id
_entity.type
_entity.pdbx_description
1 polymer ?
#
loop_
_entity_poly.entity_id
_entity_poly.type
_entity_poly.pdbx_seq_one_letter_code
_entity_poly.pdbx_strand_id
1 'polypeptide(L)'
;MEVRVAETAKEREDVFRFRYKVYVHDLKKEVPGADHGQHFVRDPEDEAGIILYVPDRNGQVVGTLRLNRLSKGVSDDLRELYGLDKVDDVPASSIAVASRFIVSNEAPTAGATLSQHALGWALEHAITLVFSYCSPHMVASYEQLGFRRYKDNFTDPVGYRIPMLLVLFDKDHLRSIGSPLYPSIGPMASEQAWNAFFGGHFPEYDLPVNPRMYPQ
;
A
#
# COMPACT_ATOMS: atom_id res chain seq x y z
N MET A 1 9.08 -15.22 10.11
CA MET A 1 8.96 -13.82 10.55
C MET A 1 7.48 -13.56 10.79
N GLU A 2 7.14 -12.82 11.83
CA GLU A 2 5.74 -12.58 12.23
C GLU A 2 5.43 -11.09 12.05
N VAL A 3 4.24 -10.75 11.56
CA VAL A 3 3.76 -9.36 11.51
C VAL A 3 3.12 -9.02 12.83
N ARG A 4 3.40 -7.82 13.35
CA ARG A 4 2.80 -7.25 14.55
C ARG A 4 2.20 -5.89 14.25
N VAL A 5 1.20 -5.50 15.05
CA VAL A 5 0.65 -4.14 15.06
C VAL A 5 1.41 -3.35 16.12
N ALA A 6 1.88 -2.14 15.80
CA ALA A 6 2.52 -1.25 16.77
C ALA A 6 1.45 -0.52 17.60
N GLU A 7 1.11 -1.07 18.76
CA GLU A 7 0.05 -0.54 19.64
C GLU A 7 0.62 0.35 20.74
N THR A 8 1.79 0.00 21.26
CA THR A 8 2.45 0.76 22.33
C THR A 8 3.27 1.93 21.76
N ALA A 9 3.52 2.94 22.61
CA ALA A 9 4.39 4.06 22.26
C ALA A 9 5.79 3.57 21.82
N LYS A 10 6.35 2.59 22.54
CA LYS A 10 7.67 2.02 22.23
C LYS A 10 7.73 1.35 20.85
N GLU A 11 6.71 0.56 20.50
CA GLU A 11 6.67 -0.11 19.19
C GLU A 11 6.51 0.90 18.06
N ARG A 12 5.67 1.92 18.25
CA ARG A 12 5.51 3.01 17.27
C ARG A 12 6.82 3.77 17.09
N GLU A 13 7.50 4.11 18.18
CA GLU A 13 8.83 4.74 18.13
C GLU A 13 9.85 3.88 17.38
N ASP A 14 9.89 2.56 17.61
CA ASP A 14 10.80 1.66 16.89
C ASP A 14 10.54 1.67 15.37
N VAL A 15 9.26 1.68 14.97
CA VAL A 15 8.89 1.85 13.57
C VAL A 15 9.30 3.21 13.02
N PHE A 16 9.11 4.30 13.78
CA PHE A 16 9.51 5.64 13.35
C PHE A 16 11.03 5.77 13.18
N ARG A 17 11.82 5.13 14.06
CA ARG A 17 13.29 5.02 13.89
C ARG A 17 13.65 4.24 12.65
N PHE A 18 12.97 3.13 12.40
CA PHE A 18 13.19 2.32 11.21
C PHE A 18 12.91 3.11 9.92
N ARG A 19 11.80 3.85 9.87
CA ARG A 19 11.47 4.73 8.74
C ARG A 19 12.54 5.80 8.53
N TYR A 20 13.02 6.43 9.62
CA TYR A 20 14.10 7.41 9.56
C TYR A 20 15.40 6.79 9.02
N LYS A 21 15.80 5.63 9.55
CA LYS A 21 16.98 4.90 9.07
C LYS A 21 16.88 4.69 7.56
N VAL A 22 15.79 4.12 7.07
CA VAL A 22 15.70 3.81 5.63
C VAL A 22 15.63 5.07 4.79
N TYR A 23 14.75 6.03 5.11
CA TYR A 23 14.59 7.21 4.26
C TYR A 23 15.76 8.18 4.34
N VAL A 24 16.16 8.56 5.55
CA VAL A 24 17.14 9.63 5.77
C VAL A 24 18.55 9.09 5.76
N HIS A 25 18.81 7.98 6.46
CA HIS A 25 20.16 7.43 6.55
C HIS A 25 20.54 6.63 5.29
N ASP A 26 19.72 5.69 4.84
CA ASP A 26 20.09 4.77 3.76
C ASP A 26 19.83 5.39 2.38
N LEU A 27 18.65 5.99 2.18
CA LEU A 27 18.24 6.56 0.90
C LEU A 27 18.64 8.04 0.73
N LYS A 28 19.16 8.69 1.77
CA LYS A 28 19.58 10.11 1.77
C LYS A 28 18.49 11.05 1.26
N LYS A 29 17.23 10.78 1.65
CA LYS A 29 16.07 11.57 1.26
C LYS A 29 15.68 12.55 2.34
N GLU A 30 15.27 13.73 1.93
CA GLU A 30 14.52 14.66 2.77
C GLU A 30 13.06 14.22 2.75
N VAL A 31 12.50 13.93 3.92
CA VAL A 31 11.14 13.40 4.05
C VAL A 31 10.35 14.30 4.98
N PRO A 32 9.14 14.74 4.59
CA PRO A 32 8.23 15.42 5.49
C PRO A 32 8.02 14.60 6.77
N GLY A 33 7.99 15.28 7.93
CA GLY A 33 7.83 14.61 9.22
C GLY A 33 9.10 13.96 9.78
N ALA A 34 10.27 14.21 9.18
CA ALA A 34 11.55 13.81 9.75
C ALA A 34 11.91 14.69 10.95
N ASP A 35 12.15 14.09 12.11
CA ASP A 35 12.74 14.69 13.30
C ASP A 35 14.19 14.20 13.44
N HIS A 36 15.14 15.09 13.15
CA HIS A 36 16.57 14.77 13.24
C HIS A 36 17.11 14.73 14.68
N GLY A 37 16.41 15.32 15.65
CA GLY A 37 16.80 15.23 17.07
C GLY A 37 16.44 13.88 17.66
N GLN A 38 15.25 13.37 17.32
CA GLN A 38 14.78 12.07 17.79
C GLN A 38 15.10 10.92 16.84
N HIS A 39 15.54 11.20 15.61
CA HIS A 39 15.71 10.23 14.53
C HIS A 39 14.42 9.48 14.21
N PHE A 40 13.32 10.21 14.02
CA PHE A 40 12.02 9.67 13.67
C PHE A 40 11.54 10.17 12.31
N VAL A 41 10.76 9.35 11.60
CA VAL A 41 9.87 9.82 10.54
C VAL A 41 8.45 9.43 10.93
N ARG A 42 7.63 10.45 11.22
CA ARG A 42 6.22 10.32 11.62
C ARG A 42 5.36 11.28 10.79
N ASP A 43 4.17 10.83 10.42
CA ASP A 43 3.17 11.62 9.72
C ASP A 43 1.91 11.82 10.56
N PRO A 44 1.06 12.81 10.25
CA PRO A 44 -0.26 12.95 10.86
C PRO A 44 -1.12 11.68 10.72
N GLU A 45 -1.05 10.99 9.58
CA GLU A 45 -1.86 9.79 9.34
C GLU A 45 -1.43 8.58 10.19
N ASP A 46 -0.28 8.64 10.88
CA ASP A 46 0.11 7.60 11.83
C ASP A 46 -0.83 7.53 13.02
N GLU A 47 -1.54 8.60 13.37
CA GLU A 47 -2.44 8.66 14.53
C GLU A 47 -3.64 7.72 14.37
N ALA A 48 -4.32 7.80 13.22
CA ALA A 48 -5.47 6.98 12.89
C ALA A 48 -5.12 5.70 12.11
N GLY A 49 -3.86 5.56 11.68
CA GLY A 49 -3.38 4.45 10.88
C GLY A 49 -3.02 3.21 11.70
N ILE A 50 -3.28 2.05 11.13
CA ILE A 50 -2.77 0.78 11.63
C ILE A 50 -1.35 0.61 11.10
N ILE A 51 -0.38 0.55 12.02
CA ILE A 51 1.03 0.42 11.69
C ILE A 51 1.45 -1.02 11.90
N LEU A 52 1.66 -1.72 10.80
CA LEU A 52 2.21 -3.07 10.78
C LEU A 52 3.74 -2.99 10.78
N TYR A 53 4.38 -3.93 11.45
CA TYR A 53 5.82 -4.08 11.41
C TYR A 53 6.25 -5.54 11.52
N VAL A 54 7.47 -5.82 11.05
CA VAL A 54 8.12 -7.12 11.15
C VAL A 54 9.43 -6.94 11.93
N PRO A 55 9.57 -7.55 13.11
CA PRO A 55 10.85 -7.63 13.81
C PRO A 55 11.71 -8.78 13.29
N ASP A 56 13.02 -8.62 13.38
CA ASP A 56 13.99 -9.71 13.24
C ASP A 56 14.11 -10.55 14.52
N ARG A 57 15.07 -11.49 14.55
CA ARG A 57 15.31 -12.35 15.72
C ARG A 57 15.82 -11.60 16.96
N ASN A 58 16.36 -10.40 16.78
CA ASN A 58 16.85 -9.53 17.84
C ASN A 58 15.82 -8.47 18.26
N GLY A 59 14.62 -8.50 17.67
CA GLY A 59 13.56 -7.52 17.94
C GLY A 59 13.69 -6.22 17.15
N GLN A 60 14.66 -6.10 16.25
CA GLN A 60 14.83 -4.90 15.42
C GLN A 60 13.82 -4.92 14.27
N VAL A 61 13.14 -3.80 14.05
CA VAL A 61 12.21 -3.64 12.92
C VAL A 61 12.99 -3.74 11.61
N VAL A 62 12.54 -4.63 10.73
CA VAL A 62 13.10 -4.86 9.37
C VAL A 62 12.07 -4.61 8.26
N GLY A 63 10.83 -4.34 8.60
CA GLY A 63 9.82 -3.92 7.64
C GLY A 63 8.63 -3.25 8.33
N THR A 64 7.94 -2.36 7.59
CA THR A 64 6.71 -1.71 8.05
C THR A 64 5.76 -1.42 6.89
N LEU A 65 4.47 -1.32 7.21
CA LEU A 65 3.40 -0.89 6.31
C LEU A 65 2.35 -0.15 7.15
N ARG A 66 1.82 0.96 6.65
CA ARG A 66 0.70 1.68 7.26
C ARG A 66 -0.57 1.48 6.44
N LEU A 67 -1.67 1.20 7.13
CA LEU A 67 -3.01 1.07 6.56
C LEU A 67 -3.93 2.10 7.20
N ASN A 68 -4.54 2.96 6.40
CA ASN A 68 -5.54 3.94 6.84
C ASN A 68 -6.88 3.59 6.19
N ARG A 69 -7.95 3.42 6.99
CA ARG A 69 -9.32 3.30 6.44
C ARG A 69 -9.86 4.68 6.13
N LEU A 70 -10.46 4.85 4.96
CA LEU A 70 -11.01 6.14 4.54
C LEU A 70 -12.15 6.60 5.47
N SER A 71 -12.93 5.67 6.03
CA SER A 71 -13.97 5.96 7.03
C SER A 71 -13.47 6.57 8.34
N LYS A 72 -12.16 6.59 8.59
CA LYS A 72 -11.56 7.28 9.74
C LYS A 72 -11.23 8.75 9.46
N GLY A 73 -11.56 9.24 8.28
CA GLY A 73 -11.28 10.59 7.83
C GLY A 73 -9.98 10.67 7.03
N VAL A 74 -9.98 11.59 6.07
CA VAL A 74 -8.85 11.94 5.22
C VAL A 74 -8.85 13.46 5.07
N SER A 75 -7.68 14.09 4.98
CA SER A 75 -7.61 15.52 4.65
C SER A 75 -7.98 15.74 3.19
N ASP A 76 -8.40 16.96 2.85
CA ASP A 76 -8.70 17.35 1.46
C ASP A 76 -7.47 17.16 0.56
N ASP A 77 -6.28 17.50 1.05
CA ASP A 77 -5.02 17.27 0.33
C ASP A 77 -4.80 15.81 -0.04
N LEU A 78 -5.06 14.88 0.89
CA LEU A 78 -4.93 13.45 0.62
C LEU A 78 -6.05 12.95 -0.29
N ARG A 79 -7.25 13.52 -0.19
CA ARG A 79 -8.38 13.22 -1.06
C ARG A 79 -8.05 13.57 -2.52
N GLU A 80 -7.47 14.74 -2.76
CA GLU A 80 -6.97 15.18 -4.06
C GLU A 80 -5.76 14.32 -4.51
N LEU A 81 -4.81 14.06 -3.60
CA LEU A 81 -3.61 13.28 -3.87
C LEU A 81 -3.94 11.87 -4.40
N TYR A 82 -4.96 11.22 -3.83
CA TYR A 82 -5.43 9.91 -4.29
C TYR A 82 -6.57 9.98 -5.30
N GLY A 83 -7.06 11.17 -5.65
CA GLY A 83 -8.17 11.35 -6.61
C GLY A 83 -9.44 10.60 -6.19
N LEU A 84 -9.77 10.64 -4.89
CA LEU A 84 -10.84 9.81 -4.31
C LEU A 84 -12.23 10.16 -4.82
N ASP A 85 -12.43 11.35 -5.39
CA ASP A 85 -13.71 11.75 -5.99
C ASP A 85 -14.12 10.85 -7.17
N LYS A 86 -13.14 10.17 -7.81
CA LYS A 86 -13.41 9.19 -8.88
C LYS A 86 -14.08 7.91 -8.37
N VAL A 87 -14.20 7.70 -7.04
CA VAL A 87 -14.78 6.50 -6.44
C VAL A 87 -15.78 6.84 -5.32
N ASP A 88 -16.45 8.00 -5.42
CA ASP A 88 -17.42 8.46 -4.41
C ASP A 88 -18.68 7.60 -4.29
N ASP A 89 -18.95 6.78 -5.29
CA ASP A 89 -20.00 5.76 -5.27
C ASP A 89 -19.63 4.54 -4.39
N VAL A 90 -18.35 4.40 -4.02
CA VAL A 90 -17.86 3.32 -3.16
C VAL A 90 -17.86 3.74 -1.69
N PRO A 91 -18.45 2.95 -0.77
CA PRO A 91 -18.46 3.30 0.64
C PRO A 91 -17.06 3.49 1.22
N ALA A 92 -16.82 4.62 1.89
CA ALA A 92 -15.52 4.92 2.53
C ALA A 92 -15.06 3.85 3.54
N SER A 93 -15.97 3.05 4.11
CA SER A 93 -15.62 1.93 4.98
C SER A 93 -14.95 0.77 4.25
N SER A 94 -15.11 0.67 2.93
CA SER A 94 -14.52 -0.36 2.06
C SER A 94 -13.25 0.11 1.34
N ILE A 95 -12.76 1.31 1.65
CA ILE A 95 -11.58 1.90 1.02
C ILE A 95 -10.47 2.04 2.05
N ALA A 96 -9.26 1.62 1.67
CA ALA A 96 -8.05 1.83 2.46
C ALA A 96 -6.94 2.50 1.64
N VAL A 97 -6.06 3.21 2.34
CA VAL A 97 -4.79 3.72 1.81
C VAL A 97 -3.66 2.90 2.44
N ALA A 98 -2.84 2.27 1.60
CA ALA A 98 -1.62 1.59 1.98
C ALA A 98 -0.42 2.53 1.71
N SER A 99 0.34 2.87 2.74
CA SER A 99 1.45 3.81 2.67
C SER A 99 2.61 3.37 3.57
N ARG A 100 3.77 4.03 3.44
CA ARG A 100 4.97 3.71 4.22
C ARG A 100 5.34 2.22 4.16
N PHE A 101 5.15 1.59 2.99
CA PHE A 101 5.61 0.23 2.77
C PHE A 101 7.13 0.23 2.58
N ILE A 102 7.86 -0.21 3.60
CA ILE A 102 9.31 -0.14 3.66
C ILE A 102 9.82 -1.48 4.15
N VAL A 103 10.82 -2.02 3.46
CA VAL A 103 11.46 -3.30 3.79
C VAL A 103 12.97 -3.10 3.77
N SER A 104 13.65 -3.65 4.76
CA SER A 104 15.11 -3.69 4.79
C SER A 104 15.63 -4.60 3.67
N ASN A 105 16.69 -4.16 2.98
CA ASN A 105 17.36 -4.99 1.97
C ASN A 105 17.94 -6.29 2.55
N GLU A 106 18.15 -6.35 3.87
CA GLU A 106 18.64 -7.54 4.58
C GLU A 106 17.53 -8.56 4.87
N ALA A 107 16.26 -8.17 4.73
CA ALA A 107 15.10 -9.02 5.02
C ALA A 107 13.99 -8.87 3.95
N PRO A 108 14.29 -9.11 2.66
CA PRO A 108 13.34 -8.86 1.56
C PRO A 108 12.04 -9.67 1.68
N THR A 109 12.08 -10.83 2.33
CA THR A 109 10.89 -11.68 2.57
C THR A 109 9.88 -11.01 3.51
N ALA A 110 10.28 -10.03 4.32
CA ALA A 110 9.35 -9.26 5.16
C ALA A 110 8.29 -8.53 4.33
N GLY A 111 8.58 -8.17 3.08
CA GLY A 111 7.62 -7.56 2.16
C GLY A 111 6.43 -8.48 1.88
N ALA A 112 6.70 -9.73 1.50
CA ALA A 112 5.64 -10.72 1.25
C ALA A 112 4.83 -11.02 2.51
N THR A 113 5.49 -11.10 3.67
CA THR A 113 4.82 -11.31 4.97
C THR A 113 3.91 -10.13 5.34
N LEU A 114 4.35 -8.89 5.12
CA LEU A 114 3.51 -7.70 5.30
C LEU A 114 2.32 -7.68 4.34
N SER A 115 2.52 -7.99 3.06
CA SER A 115 1.44 -8.04 2.07
C SER A 115 0.38 -9.09 2.39
N GLN A 116 0.79 -10.28 2.86
CA GLN A 116 -0.15 -11.33 3.28
C GLN A 116 -0.98 -10.92 4.50
N HIS A 117 -0.34 -10.30 5.51
CA HIS A 117 -1.06 -9.83 6.68
C HIS A 117 -2.00 -8.67 6.34
N ALA A 118 -1.56 -7.75 5.48
CA ALA A 118 -2.39 -6.65 4.98
C ALA A 118 -3.60 -7.15 4.19
N LEU A 119 -3.43 -8.21 3.40
CA LEU A 119 -4.54 -8.88 2.73
C LEU A 119 -5.55 -9.44 3.73
N GLY A 120 -5.08 -10.19 4.74
CA GLY A 120 -5.96 -10.74 5.79
C GLY A 120 -6.76 -9.64 6.49
N TRP A 121 -6.09 -8.54 6.86
CA TRP A 121 -6.74 -7.37 7.44
C TRP A 121 -7.78 -6.75 6.49
N ALA A 122 -7.45 -6.61 5.21
CA ALA A 122 -8.36 -6.05 4.20
C ALA A 122 -9.63 -6.89 4.07
N LEU A 123 -9.50 -8.22 4.05
CA LEU A 123 -10.63 -9.16 3.98
C LEU A 123 -11.49 -9.08 5.26
N GLU A 124 -10.86 -9.08 6.44
CA GLU A 124 -11.56 -8.94 7.73
C GLU A 124 -12.39 -7.65 7.81
N HIS A 125 -11.91 -6.58 7.20
CA HIS A 125 -12.52 -5.26 7.25
C HIS A 125 -13.38 -4.93 6.01
N ALA A 126 -13.64 -5.91 5.14
CA ALA A 126 -14.41 -5.75 3.91
C ALA A 126 -13.89 -4.60 3.01
N ILE A 127 -12.56 -4.46 2.94
CA ILE A 127 -11.90 -3.52 2.03
C ILE A 127 -11.95 -4.08 0.61
N THR A 128 -12.40 -3.26 -0.33
CA THR A 128 -12.50 -3.59 -1.75
C THR A 128 -11.48 -2.81 -2.59
N LEU A 129 -11.15 -1.58 -2.17
CA LEU A 129 -10.18 -0.73 -2.83
C LEU A 129 -9.00 -0.41 -1.92
N VAL A 130 -7.77 -0.60 -2.42
CA VAL A 130 -6.55 -0.18 -1.74
C VAL A 130 -5.78 0.80 -2.62
N PHE A 131 -5.73 2.06 -2.18
CA PHE A 131 -4.97 3.12 -2.81
C PHE A 131 -3.54 3.16 -2.27
N SER A 132 -2.58 3.44 -3.14
CA SER A 132 -1.19 3.63 -2.79
C SER A 132 -0.48 4.48 -3.85
N TYR A 133 0.81 4.73 -3.64
CA TYR A 133 1.71 5.17 -4.69
C TYR A 133 3.08 4.57 -4.43
N CYS A 134 3.88 4.39 -5.48
CA CYS A 134 5.21 3.82 -5.37
C CYS A 134 6.24 4.62 -6.18
N SER A 135 7.53 4.36 -5.92
CA SER A 135 8.61 4.82 -6.77
C SER A 135 8.69 3.99 -8.06
N PRO A 136 9.24 4.54 -9.17
CA PRO A 136 9.32 3.85 -10.47
C PRO A 136 9.85 2.40 -10.43
N HIS A 137 10.88 2.13 -9.63
CA HIS A 137 11.47 0.80 -9.54
C HIS A 137 10.58 -0.24 -8.82
N MET A 138 9.52 0.18 -8.12
CA MET A 138 8.61 -0.73 -7.41
C MET A 138 7.37 -1.09 -8.22
N VAL A 139 7.16 -0.48 -9.39
CA VAL A 139 5.94 -0.66 -10.17
C VAL A 139 5.69 -2.11 -10.53
N ALA A 140 6.71 -2.82 -11.02
CA ALA A 140 6.58 -4.24 -11.38
C ALA A 140 6.14 -5.10 -10.19
N SER A 141 6.67 -4.85 -8.99
CA SER A 141 6.26 -5.57 -7.78
C SER A 141 4.81 -5.28 -7.37
N TYR A 142 4.35 -4.04 -7.53
CA TYR A 142 2.95 -3.68 -7.27
C TYR A 142 2.01 -4.28 -8.33
N GLU A 143 2.38 -4.22 -9.61
CA GLU A 143 1.62 -4.81 -10.71
C GLU A 143 1.52 -6.33 -10.56
N GLN A 144 2.58 -7.02 -10.12
CA GLN A 144 2.54 -8.46 -9.79
C GLN A 144 1.54 -8.80 -8.68
N LEU A 145 1.30 -7.90 -7.72
CA LEU A 145 0.27 -8.08 -6.70
C LEU A 145 -1.15 -7.84 -7.26
N GLY A 146 -1.29 -7.10 -8.35
CA GLY A 146 -2.58 -6.73 -8.95
C GLY A 146 -2.94 -5.26 -8.86
N PHE A 147 -2.01 -4.41 -8.44
CA PHE A 147 -2.23 -2.97 -8.53
C PHE A 147 -2.13 -2.49 -9.97
N ARG A 148 -2.97 -1.53 -10.33
CA ARG A 148 -2.95 -0.82 -11.62
C ARG A 148 -2.71 0.67 -11.41
N ARG A 149 -2.08 1.31 -12.38
CA ARG A 149 -1.93 2.77 -12.41
C ARG A 149 -3.28 3.37 -12.78
N TYR A 150 -3.75 4.42 -12.12
CA TYR A 150 -5.14 4.90 -12.26
C TYR A 150 -5.29 6.43 -12.37
N LYS A 151 -4.18 7.17 -12.26
CA LYS A 151 -4.12 8.62 -12.46
C LYS A 151 -2.71 9.03 -12.88
N ASP A 152 -2.56 10.29 -13.25
CA ASP A 152 -1.27 10.86 -13.62
C ASP A 152 -0.27 10.83 -12.48
N ASN A 153 0.99 10.65 -12.87
CA ASN A 153 2.10 10.64 -11.93
C ASN A 153 2.31 12.02 -11.34
N PHE A 154 2.86 12.07 -10.13
CA PHE A 154 3.16 13.32 -9.45
C PHE A 154 4.55 13.26 -8.81
N THR A 155 5.04 14.41 -8.34
CA THR A 155 6.29 14.47 -7.57
C THR A 155 5.95 14.97 -6.18
N ASP A 156 6.38 14.21 -5.16
CA ASP A 156 6.38 14.67 -3.77
C ASP A 156 7.80 15.12 -3.37
N PRO A 157 8.01 15.70 -2.18
CA PRO A 157 9.36 16.10 -1.72
C PRO A 157 10.38 14.95 -1.69
N VAL A 158 9.93 13.70 -1.73
CA VAL A 158 10.72 12.47 -1.62
C VAL A 158 10.99 11.83 -3.01
N GLY A 159 10.40 12.39 -4.07
CA GLY A 159 10.67 12.10 -5.47
C GLY A 159 9.42 11.82 -6.32
N TYR A 160 9.66 11.30 -7.53
CA TYR A 160 8.60 10.95 -8.48
C TYR A 160 7.78 9.74 -8.00
N ARG A 161 6.45 9.83 -8.12
CA ARG A 161 5.46 8.88 -7.62
C ARG A 161 4.51 8.43 -8.71
N ILE A 162 4.21 7.14 -8.67
CA ILE A 162 3.26 6.48 -9.56
C ILE A 162 2.09 6.00 -8.70
N PRO A 163 0.90 6.58 -8.88
CA PRO A 163 -0.31 6.18 -8.16
C PRO A 163 -0.75 4.78 -8.54
N MET A 164 -1.04 3.96 -7.53
CA MET A 164 -1.39 2.54 -7.68
C MET A 164 -2.72 2.25 -6.98
N LEU A 165 -3.62 1.54 -7.64
CA LEU A 165 -4.91 1.08 -7.10
C LEU A 165 -5.03 -0.43 -7.24
N LEU A 166 -5.31 -1.11 -6.13
CA LEU A 166 -5.72 -2.51 -6.13
C LEU A 166 -7.24 -2.57 -5.97
N VAL A 167 -7.91 -3.18 -6.95
CA VAL A 167 -9.31 -3.59 -6.84
C VAL A 167 -9.30 -5.04 -6.38
N LEU A 168 -9.50 -5.25 -5.08
CA LEU A 168 -9.18 -6.52 -4.42
C LEU A 168 -9.97 -7.72 -4.97
N PHE A 169 -11.19 -7.46 -5.42
CA PHE A 169 -12.11 -8.48 -5.93
C PHE A 169 -12.23 -8.49 -7.46
N ASP A 170 -11.36 -7.78 -8.18
CA ASP A 170 -11.22 -7.97 -9.64
C ASP A 170 -10.45 -9.27 -9.91
N LYS A 171 -11.15 -10.38 -9.80
CA LYS A 171 -10.56 -11.72 -9.88
C LYS A 171 -10.12 -12.06 -11.30
N ASP A 172 -10.76 -11.48 -12.31
CA ASP A 172 -10.31 -11.65 -13.70
C ASP A 172 -8.93 -11.04 -13.91
N HIS A 173 -8.72 -9.81 -13.42
CA HIS A 173 -7.41 -9.18 -13.45
C HIS A 173 -6.39 -10.01 -12.66
N LEU A 174 -6.65 -10.29 -11.38
CA LEU A 174 -5.72 -11.03 -10.52
C LEU A 174 -5.33 -12.39 -11.10
N ARG A 175 -6.29 -13.11 -11.70
CA ARG A 175 -6.04 -14.37 -12.40
C ARG A 175 -5.18 -14.18 -13.65
N SER A 176 -5.48 -13.17 -14.47
CA SER A 176 -4.81 -12.95 -15.75
C SER A 176 -3.31 -12.67 -15.61
N ILE A 177 -2.91 -12.03 -14.52
CA ILE A 177 -1.50 -11.70 -14.23
C ILE A 177 -0.81 -12.74 -13.34
N GLY A 178 -1.52 -13.79 -12.91
CA GLY A 178 -0.98 -14.79 -11.98
C GLY A 178 -0.66 -14.21 -10.60
N SER A 179 -1.46 -13.27 -10.10
CA SER A 179 -1.20 -12.60 -8.81
C SER A 179 -1.15 -13.62 -7.66
N PRO A 180 -0.18 -13.50 -6.74
CA PRO A 180 -0.12 -14.34 -5.55
C PRO A 180 -1.29 -14.10 -4.58
N LEU A 181 -2.05 -13.00 -4.75
CA LEU A 181 -3.25 -12.72 -3.95
C LEU A 181 -4.44 -13.55 -4.42
N TYR A 182 -4.50 -13.92 -5.71
CA TYR A 182 -5.66 -14.60 -6.31
C TYR A 182 -6.17 -15.83 -5.52
N PRO A 183 -5.32 -16.77 -5.06
CA PRO A 183 -5.78 -17.94 -4.33
C PRO A 183 -6.43 -17.63 -2.98
N SER A 184 -6.14 -16.46 -2.41
CA SER A 184 -6.63 -16.01 -1.11
C SER A 184 -7.91 -15.18 -1.21
N ILE A 185 -8.32 -14.78 -2.42
CA ILE A 185 -9.56 -14.03 -2.65
C ILE A 185 -10.71 -15.01 -2.90
N GLY A 186 -11.61 -15.13 -1.92
CA GLY A 186 -12.86 -15.88 -2.07
C GLY A 186 -13.84 -15.24 -3.06
N PRO A 187 -14.90 -15.96 -3.47
CA PRO A 187 -16.00 -15.35 -4.22
C PRO A 187 -16.68 -14.28 -3.36
N MET A 188 -17.14 -13.19 -4.00
CA MET A 188 -17.91 -12.14 -3.36
C MET A 188 -19.21 -11.89 -4.12
N ALA A 189 -20.27 -11.48 -3.41
CA ALA A 189 -21.44 -10.93 -4.08
C ALA A 189 -21.00 -9.76 -4.98
N SER A 190 -21.55 -9.70 -6.20
CA SER A 190 -21.19 -8.70 -7.21
C SER A 190 -19.77 -8.83 -7.81
N GLU A 191 -19.21 -10.03 -7.89
CA GLU A 191 -17.89 -10.30 -8.54
C GLU A 191 -17.78 -9.66 -9.93
N GLN A 192 -18.82 -9.77 -10.77
CA GLN A 192 -18.85 -9.16 -12.10
C GLN A 192 -18.75 -7.62 -12.07
N ALA A 193 -19.33 -6.98 -11.05
CA ALA A 193 -19.24 -5.53 -10.90
C ALA A 193 -17.80 -5.10 -10.56
N TRP A 194 -17.10 -5.87 -9.71
CA TRP A 194 -15.70 -5.60 -9.37
C TRP A 194 -14.73 -5.89 -10.51
N ASN A 195 -14.98 -6.91 -11.33
CA ASN A 195 -14.19 -7.17 -12.54
C ASN A 195 -14.31 -6.02 -13.55
N ALA A 196 -15.49 -5.39 -13.67
CA ALA A 196 -15.71 -4.25 -14.55
C ALA A 196 -15.34 -2.90 -13.92
N PHE A 197 -15.13 -2.85 -12.60
CA PHE A 197 -15.00 -1.60 -11.84
C PHE A 197 -13.89 -0.70 -12.37
N PHE A 198 -12.71 -1.26 -12.63
CA PHE A 198 -11.55 -0.48 -13.03
C PHE A 198 -11.73 0.15 -14.41
N GLY A 199 -12.17 -0.62 -15.41
CA GLY A 199 -12.44 -0.10 -16.75
C GLY A 199 -13.60 0.92 -16.78
N GLY A 200 -14.54 0.82 -15.85
CA GLY A 200 -15.61 1.81 -15.69
C GLY A 200 -15.16 3.16 -15.12
N HIS A 201 -14.29 3.14 -14.09
CA HIS A 201 -13.86 4.36 -13.37
C HIS A 201 -12.58 4.99 -13.92
N PHE A 202 -11.73 4.19 -14.56
CA PHE A 202 -10.40 4.60 -15.04
C PHE A 202 -10.16 4.11 -16.49
N PRO A 203 -11.08 4.37 -17.43
CA PRO A 203 -10.99 3.85 -18.80
C PRO A 203 -9.70 4.29 -19.51
N GLU A 204 -9.16 5.47 -19.19
CA GLU A 204 -7.91 5.98 -19.77
C GLU A 204 -6.66 5.19 -19.33
N TYR A 205 -6.75 4.40 -18.26
CA TYR A 205 -5.67 3.57 -17.74
C TYR A 205 -5.91 2.06 -17.90
N ASP A 206 -7.07 1.66 -18.44
CA ASP A 206 -7.42 0.26 -18.70
C ASP A 206 -6.76 -0.24 -19.98
N LEU A 207 -5.43 -0.32 -19.95
CA LEU A 207 -4.62 -0.77 -21.07
C LEU A 207 -4.57 -2.30 -21.13
N PRO A 208 -4.66 -2.91 -22.33
CA PRO A 208 -4.55 -4.36 -22.46
C PRO A 208 -3.22 -4.86 -21.91
N VAL A 209 -3.28 -5.88 -21.04
CA VAL A 209 -2.12 -6.55 -20.46
C VAL A 209 -1.22 -7.04 -21.60
N ASN A 210 0.01 -6.52 -21.70
CA ASN A 210 0.98 -7.00 -22.69
C ASN A 210 1.57 -8.32 -22.17
N PRO A 211 1.28 -9.48 -22.79
CA PRO A 211 1.67 -10.79 -22.25
C PRO A 211 3.18 -11.05 -22.27
N ARG A 212 3.98 -10.15 -22.85
CA ARG A 212 5.43 -10.32 -23.06
C ARG A 212 6.31 -9.82 -21.91
N MET A 213 5.75 -9.34 -20.81
CA MET A 213 6.52 -8.73 -19.71
C MET A 213 6.86 -9.68 -18.54
N TYR A 214 6.34 -10.92 -18.52
CA TYR A 214 6.66 -11.89 -17.47
C TYR A 214 7.35 -13.12 -18.06
N PRO A 215 8.62 -13.41 -17.71
CA PRO A 215 9.23 -14.68 -18.06
C PRO A 215 8.48 -15.82 -17.36
N GLN A 216 8.15 -16.86 -18.13
CA GLN A 216 7.58 -18.13 -17.65
C GLN A 216 8.58 -18.88 -16.76
#